data_AF-A0A1D6HLV2-F1
#
_entry.id   AF-A0A1D6HLV2-F1
#
_cell.length_a   1.000
_cell.length_b   1.000
_cell.length_c   1.000
_cell.angle_alpha   90.00
_cell.angle_beta   90.00
_cell.angle_gamma   90.00
#
_symmetry.space_group_name_H-M   'P 1'
#
loop_
_entity.id
_entity.type
_entity.pdbx_description
1 polymer ?
#
loop_
_entity_poly.entity_id
_entity_poly.type
_entity_poly.pdbx_seq_one_letter_code
_entity_poly.pdbx_strand_id
1 'polypeptide(L)'
;MKTGLVTLQLLTITMFLVLSSHADSTVARTGPDYFQDTCSARISSGARCQPSKCAADCTRQFRGGVGSCDRSGCMCVYTCPAVSPLAMNESIA
;
A
#
# COMPACT_ATOMS: atom_id res chain seq x y z
N MET A 1 45.07 -4.32 -13.68
CA MET A 1 43.87 -4.13 -14.53
C MET A 1 42.59 -4.79 -13.97
N LYS A 2 42.65 -5.82 -13.10
CA LYS A 2 41.45 -6.52 -12.59
C LYS A 2 40.62 -5.75 -11.55
N THR A 3 41.22 -4.87 -10.75
CA THR A 3 40.52 -4.12 -9.69
C THR A 3 39.51 -3.11 -10.23
N GLY A 4 39.80 -2.46 -11.37
CA GLY A 4 38.87 -1.53 -12.00
C GLY A 4 37.60 -2.19 -12.54
N LEU A 5 37.70 -3.47 -12.96
CA LEU A 5 36.54 -4.22 -13.44
C LEU A 5 35.59 -4.55 -12.28
N VAL A 6 36.15 -4.90 -11.10
CA VAL A 6 35.35 -5.23 -9.91
C VAL A 6 34.61 -4.00 -9.39
N THR A 7 35.27 -2.83 -9.31
CA THR A 7 34.60 -1.60 -8.89
C THR A 7 33.52 -1.16 -9.89
N LEU A 8 33.74 -1.34 -11.20
CA LEU A 8 32.72 -1.07 -12.21
C LEU A 8 31.51 -2.01 -12.04
N GLN A 9 31.72 -3.29 -11.77
CA GLN A 9 30.63 -4.25 -11.52
C GLN A 9 29.84 -3.94 -10.23
N LEU A 10 30.51 -3.48 -9.17
CA LEU A 10 29.83 -3.06 -7.93
C LEU A 10 28.95 -1.82 -8.15
N LEU A 11 29.41 -0.86 -8.96
CA LEU A 11 28.65 0.34 -9.33
C LEU A 11 27.43 0.01 -10.18
N THR A 12 27.54 -0.93 -11.13
CA THR A 12 26.36 -1.32 -11.93
C THR A 12 25.31 -2.03 -11.09
N ILE A 13 25.70 -2.97 -10.22
CA ILE A 13 24.75 -3.71 -9.36
C ILE A 13 23.99 -2.76 -8.42
N THR A 14 24.68 -1.79 -7.81
CA THR A 14 24.04 -0.81 -6.93
C THR A 14 23.06 0.09 -7.68
N MET A 15 23.38 0.50 -8.91
CA MET A 15 22.46 1.26 -9.76
C MET A 15 21.21 0.45 -10.12
N PHE A 16 21.36 -0.83 -10.49
CA PHE A 16 20.22 -1.73 -10.75
C PHE A 16 19.33 -1.92 -9.51
N LEU A 17 19.92 -2.04 -8.31
CA LEU A 17 19.16 -2.14 -7.06
C LEU A 17 18.37 -0.87 -6.74
N VAL A 18 18.93 0.32 -7.00
CA VAL A 18 18.23 1.60 -6.83
C VAL A 18 17.07 1.70 -7.82
N LEU A 19 17.30 1.36 -9.10
CA LEU A 19 16.25 1.33 -10.14
C LEU A 19 15.10 0.37 -9.80
N SER A 20 15.41 -0.82 -9.27
CA SER A 20 14.40 -1.78 -8.82
C SER A 20 13.64 -1.35 -7.57
N SER A 21 14.20 -0.43 -6.77
CA SER A 21 13.52 0.10 -5.57
C SER A 21 12.45 1.15 -5.91
N HIS A 22 12.42 1.64 -7.15
CA HIS A 22 11.36 2.51 -7.68
C HIS A 22 10.23 1.74 -8.36
N ALA A 23 10.15 0.42 -8.20
CA ALA A 23 8.91 -0.31 -8.38
C ALA A 23 7.96 -0.01 -7.19
N ASP A 24 7.67 1.28 -6.99
CA ASP A 24 6.49 1.69 -6.27
C ASP A 24 5.31 1.02 -6.98
N SER A 25 4.52 0.33 -6.18
CA SER A 25 3.53 -0.62 -6.62
C SER A 25 2.31 0.08 -7.21
N THR A 26 2.49 0.86 -8.28
CA THR A 26 1.41 1.17 -9.22
C THR A 26 1.23 -0.03 -10.13
N VAL A 27 0.71 -1.13 -9.58
CA VAL A 27 0.00 -2.11 -10.40
C VAL A 27 -1.24 -1.36 -10.90
N ALA A 28 -1.11 -0.73 -12.07
CA ALA A 28 -2.23 -0.41 -12.92
C ALA A 28 -2.91 -1.75 -13.23
N ARG A 29 -3.90 -2.12 -12.42
CA ARG A 29 -4.73 -3.30 -12.65
C ARG A 29 -5.60 -3.02 -13.87
N THR A 30 -5.03 -3.14 -15.06
CA THR A 30 -5.78 -3.31 -16.31
C THR A 30 -6.30 -4.75 -16.34
N GLY A 31 -7.25 -5.04 -15.45
CA GLY A 31 -8.07 -6.24 -15.45
C GLY A 31 -9.54 -5.83 -15.55
N PRO A 32 -10.43 -6.71 -16.03
CA PRO A 32 -11.84 -6.37 -16.19
C PRO A 32 -12.41 -5.85 -14.86
N ASP A 33 -13.14 -4.73 -14.91
CA ASP A 33 -13.78 -3.90 -13.86
C ASP A 33 -14.68 -4.63 -12.84
N TYR A 34 -14.22 -5.75 -12.27
CA TYR A 34 -14.95 -6.57 -11.29
C TYR A 34 -14.45 -6.37 -9.86
N PHE A 35 -13.33 -5.68 -9.65
CA PHE A 35 -12.97 -5.21 -8.33
C PHE A 35 -13.55 -3.81 -8.17
N GLN A 36 -14.70 -3.69 -7.51
CA GLN A 36 -15.06 -2.44 -6.84
C GLN A 36 -13.79 -1.94 -6.13
N ASP A 37 -13.38 -0.70 -6.44
CA ASP A 37 -12.14 -0.09 -5.92
C ASP A 37 -11.97 -0.51 -4.47
N THR A 38 -10.99 -1.37 -4.20
CA THR A 38 -10.80 -1.92 -2.87
C THR A 38 -9.77 -1.03 -2.18
N CYS A 39 -10.22 -0.33 -1.15
CA CYS A 39 -9.38 0.52 -0.31
C CYS A 39 -8.85 -0.29 0.87
N SER A 40 -7.72 0.16 1.41
CA SER A 40 -7.20 -0.35 2.67
C SER A 40 -6.77 0.79 3.59
N ALA A 41 -6.94 0.60 4.89
CA ALA A 41 -6.57 1.59 5.90
C ALA A 41 -6.11 0.89 7.18
N ARG A 42 -5.12 1.48 7.86
CA ARG A 42 -4.69 1.04 9.18
C ARG A 42 -5.33 1.91 10.26
N ILE A 43 -6.11 1.29 11.15
CA ILE A 43 -6.90 2.01 12.16
C ILE A 43 -6.33 1.94 13.58
N SER A 44 -5.36 1.05 13.82
CA SER A 44 -4.73 0.94 15.14
C SER A 44 -3.28 0.54 14.98
N SER A 45 -2.38 1.46 15.31
CA SER A 45 -0.95 1.21 15.48
C SER A 45 -0.71 0.93 16.96
N GLY A 46 -0.61 -0.35 17.34
CA GLY A 46 -0.40 -0.70 18.74
C GLY A 46 -0.11 -2.17 18.95
N ALA A 47 0.81 -2.46 19.89
CA ALA A 47 1.39 -3.78 20.18
C ALA A 47 0.38 -4.89 20.57
N ARG A 48 -0.92 -4.58 20.67
CA ARG A 48 -1.99 -5.56 20.94
C ARG A 48 -3.15 -5.35 19.99
N CYS A 49 -2.97 -5.76 18.75
CA CYS A 49 -4.09 -5.89 17.83
C CYS A 49 -4.95 -7.09 18.28
N GLN A 50 -6.20 -6.83 18.66
CA GLN A 50 -7.17 -7.86 19.01
C GLN A 50 -8.03 -8.16 17.77
N PRO A 51 -8.00 -9.38 17.21
CA PRO A 51 -8.65 -9.69 15.93
C PRO A 51 -10.14 -9.34 15.89
N SER A 52 -10.91 -9.70 16.93
CA SER A 52 -12.35 -9.41 16.99
C SER A 52 -12.65 -7.91 17.06
N LYS A 53 -11.82 -7.14 17.79
CA LYS A 53 -11.94 -5.69 17.86
C LYS A 53 -11.57 -5.05 16.53
N CYS A 54 -10.50 -5.52 15.90
CA CYS A 54 -10.08 -5.06 14.58
C CYS A 54 -11.18 -5.25 13.53
N ALA A 55 -11.76 -6.45 13.43
CA ALA A 55 -12.86 -6.73 12.54
C ALA A 55 -14.08 -5.84 12.83
N ALA A 56 -14.52 -5.73 14.08
CA ALA A 56 -15.66 -4.90 14.46
C ALA A 56 -15.44 -3.40 14.17
N ASP A 57 -14.23 -2.90 14.44
CA ASP A 57 -13.86 -1.51 14.19
C ASP A 57 -13.79 -1.20 12.69
N CYS A 58 -13.27 -2.13 11.87
CA CYS A 58 -13.27 -2.00 10.40
C CYS A 58 -14.68 -2.03 9.83
N THR A 59 -15.54 -2.96 10.27
CA THR A 59 -16.94 -3.05 9.83
C THR A 59 -17.68 -1.75 10.16
N ARG A 60 -17.45 -1.20 11.37
CA ARG A 60 -18.08 0.04 11.83
C ARG A 60 -17.59 1.27 11.08
N GLN A 61 -16.27 1.43 10.90
CA GLN A 61 -15.68 2.62 10.27
C GLN A 61 -15.92 2.64 8.76
N PHE A 62 -15.83 1.50 8.09
CA PHE A 62 -15.89 1.40 6.64
C PHE A 62 -17.17 0.75 6.11
N ARG A 63 -18.24 0.74 6.92
CA ARG A 63 -19.59 0.27 6.55
C ARG A 63 -19.60 -1.12 5.87
N GLY A 64 -18.89 -2.08 6.46
CA GLY A 64 -18.72 -3.43 5.89
C GLY A 64 -17.29 -3.82 5.58
N GLY A 65 -16.30 -2.97 5.90
CA GLY A 65 -14.89 -3.32 5.78
C GLY A 65 -14.51 -4.54 6.64
N VAL A 66 -13.56 -5.33 6.15
CA VAL A 66 -13.01 -6.51 6.82
C VAL A 66 -11.69 -6.17 7.48
N GLY A 67 -11.57 -6.45 8.78
CA GLY A 67 -10.37 -6.18 9.56
C GLY A 67 -9.53 -7.43 9.82
N SER A 68 -8.21 -7.30 9.71
CA SER A 68 -7.24 -8.32 10.12
C SER A 68 -6.04 -7.69 10.85
N CYS A 69 -5.48 -8.44 11.79
CA CYS A 69 -4.28 -8.03 12.51
C CYS A 69 -3.01 -8.50 11.78
N ASP A 70 -2.07 -7.60 11.55
CA ASP A 70 -0.73 -7.88 11.07
C ASP A 70 0.34 -7.43 12.09
N ARG A 71 1.63 -7.56 11.74
CA ARG A 71 2.75 -7.17 12.63
C ARG A 71 2.77 -5.69 13.01
N SER A 72 2.09 -4.84 12.25
CA SER A 72 2.07 -3.39 12.43
C SER A 72 0.76 -2.88 13.04
N GLY A 73 -0.29 -3.70 13.12
CA GLY A 73 -1.56 -3.31 13.70
C GLY A 73 -2.79 -3.89 13.01
N CYS A 74 -3.91 -3.19 13.14
CA CYS A 74 -5.16 -3.57 12.49
C CYS A 74 -5.24 -2.97 11.07
N MET A 75 -5.29 -3.84 10.07
CA MET A 75 -5.50 -3.53 8.66
C MET A 75 -6.97 -3.77 8.29
N CYS A 76 -7.64 -2.74 7.75
CA CYS A 76 -8.97 -2.83 7.20
C CYS A 76 -8.92 -2.87 5.67
N VAL A 77 -9.76 -3.70 5.06
CA VAL A 77 -10.00 -3.76 3.61
C VAL A 77 -11.48 -3.47 3.37
N TYR A 78 -11.80 -2.53 2.49
CA TYR A 78 -13.17 -2.05 2.31
C TYR A 78 -13.40 -1.53 0.89
N THR A 79 -14.66 -1.39 0.47
CA THR A 79 -15.00 -0.73 -0.80
C THR A 79 -14.70 0.75 -0.69
N CYS A 80 -13.86 1.28 -1.57
CA CYS A 80 -13.56 2.70 -1.66
C CYS A 80 -14.87 3.48 -1.82
N PRO A 81 -14.99 4.65 -1.15
CA PRO A 81 -16.10 5.53 -1.42
C PRO A 81 -16.04 5.96 -2.89
N ALA A 82 -17.19 6.05 -3.56
CA ALA A 82 -17.30 6.37 -4.99
C ALA A 82 -16.82 7.80 -5.38
N VAL A 83 -16.15 8.51 -4.46
CA VAL A 83 -15.49 9.78 -4.71
C VAL A 83 -14.03 9.52 -5.09
N SER A 84 -13.75 9.61 -6.39
CA SER A 84 -12.40 9.54 -6.93
C SER A 84 -11.56 10.71 -6.40
N PRO A 85 -10.39 10.50 -5.77
CA PRO A 85 -9.55 11.59 -5.25
C PRO A 85 -8.85 12.44 -6.32
N LEU A 86 -9.24 12.34 -7.60
CA LEU A 86 -8.75 13.21 -8.68
C LEU A 86 -9.55 14.50 -8.87
N ALA A 87 -10.57 14.78 -8.03
CA ALA A 87 -11.43 15.97 -8.17
C ALA A 87 -11.33 16.98 -7.00
N MET A 88 -10.34 16.86 -6.11
CA MET A 88 -10.23 17.75 -4.94
C MET A 88 -8.82 18.35 -4.72
N ASN A 89 -8.00 18.38 -5.77
CA ASN A 89 -6.82 19.27 -5.82
C ASN A 89 -7.07 20.54 -6.66
N GLU A 90 -8.32 20.83 -7.02
CA GLU A 90 -8.81 22.21 -7.21
C GLU A 90 -9.12 22.81 -5.83
N SER A 91 -8.09 22.94 -5.00
CA SER A 91 -8.17 23.66 -3.74
C SER A 91 -7.02 24.66 -3.71
N ILE A 92 -7.38 25.92 -3.98
CA ILE A 92 -6.72 27.14 -3.48
C ILE A 92 -5.57 27.68 -4.34
N ALA A 93 -5.94 28.69 -5.15
CA ALA A 93 -5.16 29.84 -5.63
C ALA A 93 -4.10 29.63 -6.73
#